data_AF-A0A7K7FMX1-F1
#
_entry.id   AF-A0A7K7FMX1-F1
#
_cell.length_a   1.000
_cell.length_b   1.000
_cell.length_c   1.000
_cell.angle_alpha   90.00
_cell.angle_beta   90.00
_cell.angle_gamma   90.00
#
_symmetry.space_group_name_H-M   'P 1'
#
loop_
_entity.id
_entity.type
_entity.pdbx_description
1 polymer ?
#
loop_
_entity_poly.entity_id
_entity_poly.type
_entity_poly.pdbx_seq_one_letter_code
_entity_poly.pdbx_strand_id
1 'polypeptide(L)'
;GVARILAHEAGVTDIVVLQAALLHDTVEDTDTTLSEIEERFGEEVRRVVEETLPKMERKRLQIERAPGSSPRAKLVKLADKLYNLRDLNRCTPEGTARPR
;
A
#
# COMPACT_ATOMS: atom_id res chain seq x y z
N GLY A 1 0.36 10.29 -2.47
CA GLY A 1 -0.99 10.78 -2.10
C GLY A 1 -1.58 10.08 -0.89
N VAL A 2 -1.42 8.76 -0.81
CA VAL A 2 -1.98 7.86 0.20
C VAL A 2 -1.72 8.29 1.65
N ALA A 3 -0.46 8.49 2.04
CA ALA A 3 -0.12 8.92 3.41
C ALA A 3 -0.77 10.27 3.80
N ARG A 4 -0.94 11.19 2.85
CA ARG A 4 -1.61 12.48 3.10
C ARG A 4 -3.09 12.29 3.40
N ILE A 5 -3.77 11.40 2.66
CA ILE A 5 -5.18 11.06 2.92
C ILE A 5 -5.33 10.50 4.33
N LEU A 6 -4.44 9.59 4.73
CA LEU A 6 -4.47 8.99 6.07
C LEU A 6 -4.28 10.04 7.16
N ALA A 7 -3.29 10.93 7.02
CA ALA A 7 -3.00 11.94 8.03
C ALA A 7 -4.08 13.02 8.13
N HIS A 8 -4.54 13.58 7.01
CA HIS A 8 -5.40 14.76 7.00
C HIS A 8 -6.89 14.48 6.91
N GLU A 9 -7.30 13.37 6.30
CA GLU A 9 -8.72 13.05 6.11
C GLU A 9 -9.19 11.97 7.07
N ALA A 10 -8.36 10.95 7.34
CA ALA A 10 -8.69 9.87 8.27
C ALA A 10 -8.19 10.10 9.71
N GLY A 11 -7.43 11.18 9.95
CA GLY A 11 -6.92 11.53 11.29
C GLY A 11 -5.92 10.51 11.86
N VAL A 12 -5.24 9.73 11.01
CA VAL A 12 -4.29 8.71 11.44
C VAL A 12 -3.00 9.36 11.90
N THR A 13 -2.61 9.10 13.15
CA THR A 13 -1.34 9.55 13.76
C THR A 13 -0.36 8.41 14.02
N ASP A 14 -0.75 7.17 13.73
CA ASP A 14 0.11 5.99 13.89
C ASP A 14 1.25 6.04 12.86
N ILE A 15 2.48 6.22 13.34
CA ILE A 15 3.67 6.37 12.50
C ILE A 15 3.94 5.14 11.63
N VAL A 16 3.63 3.93 12.13
CA VAL A 16 3.82 2.68 11.37
C VAL A 16 2.91 2.66 10.16
N VAL A 17 1.65 3.09 10.33
CA VAL A 17 0.68 3.16 9.23
C VAL A 17 1.10 4.20 8.19
N LEU A 18 1.58 5.36 8.64
CA LEU A 18 2.01 6.43 7.74
C LEU A 18 3.28 6.05 6.97
N GLN A 19 4.26 5.42 7.62
CA GLN A 19 5.46 4.89 6.98
C GLN A 19 5.11 3.80 5.97
N ALA A 20 4.27 2.83 6.36
CA ALA A 20 3.83 1.78 5.44
C ALA A 20 3.08 2.36 4.23
N ALA A 21 2.26 3.41 4.42
CA ALA A 21 1.58 4.08 3.31
C ALA A 21 2.54 4.83 2.35
N LEU A 22 3.71 5.25 2.82
CA LEU A 22 4.75 5.81 1.95
C LEU A 22 5.50 4.72 1.17
N LEU A 23 5.58 3.51 1.74
CA LEU A 23 6.38 2.39 1.21
C LEU A 23 5.54 1.32 0.48
N HIS A 24 4.21 1.43 0.47
CA HIS A 24 3.33 0.31 0.09
C HIS A 24 3.58 -0.29 -1.29
N ASP A 25 4.04 0.51 -2.26
CA ASP A 25 4.34 0.08 -3.63
C ASP A 25 5.84 -0.19 -3.86
N THR A 26 6.74 0.13 -2.91
CA THR A 26 8.19 0.05 -3.18
C THR A 26 8.65 -1.37 -3.47
N VAL A 27 8.05 -2.37 -2.83
CA VAL A 27 8.37 -3.79 -3.07
C VAL A 27 7.78 -4.29 -4.38
N GLU A 28 6.72 -3.68 -4.89
CA GLU A 28 6.09 -4.05 -6.16
C GLU A 28 6.79 -3.40 -7.36
N ASP A 29 7.14 -2.12 -7.22
CA ASP A 29 7.60 -1.27 -8.33
C ASP A 29 9.12 -1.07 -8.40
N THR A 30 9.87 -1.57 -7.42
CA THR A 30 11.34 -1.42 -7.36
C THR A 30 12.03 -2.69 -6.89
N ASP A 31 13.36 -2.72 -6.93
CA ASP A 31 14.17 -3.84 -6.42
C ASP A 31 14.24 -3.91 -4.87
N THR A 32 13.48 -3.07 -4.16
CA THR A 32 13.48 -3.03 -2.69
C THR A 32 12.93 -4.32 -2.09
N THR A 33 13.63 -4.91 -1.13
CA THR A 33 13.19 -6.15 -0.46
C THR A 33 12.47 -5.90 0.86
N LEU A 34 11.65 -6.86 1.31
CA LEU A 34 11.04 -6.80 2.65
C LEU A 34 12.10 -6.75 3.76
N SER A 35 13.22 -7.46 3.60
CA SER A 35 14.33 -7.45 4.56
C SER A 35 14.95 -6.05 4.70
N GLU A 36 15.13 -5.33 3.59
CA GLU A 36 15.62 -3.94 3.62
C GLU A 36 14.64 -3.00 4.33
N ILE A 37 13.34 -3.21 4.16
CA ILE A 37 12.32 -2.43 4.88
C ILE A 37 12.40 -2.72 6.37
N GLU A 38 12.55 -3.97 6.77
CA GLU A 38 12.70 -4.36 8.18
C GLU A 38 13.95 -3.77 8.82
N GLU A 39 15.09 -3.81 8.13
CA GLU A 39 16.36 -3.25 8.62
C GLU A 39 16.25 -1.72 8.84
N ARG A 40 15.57 -1.00 7.94
CA ARG A 40 15.53 0.47 7.95
C ARG A 40 14.37 1.06 8.73
N PHE A 41 13.24 0.37 8.79
CA PHE A 41 11.98 0.90 9.36
C PHE A 41 11.39 0.00 10.46
N GLY A 42 11.96 -1.17 10.68
CA GLY A 42 11.53 -2.12 11.71
C GLY A 42 10.49 -3.12 11.22
N GLU A 43 10.34 -4.19 12.02
CA GLU A 43 9.49 -5.34 11.70
C GLU A 43 8.00 -4.95 11.55
N GLU A 44 7.49 -4.03 12.38
CA GLU A 44 6.09 -3.62 12.31
C GLU A 44 5.74 -2.97 10.97
N VAL A 45 6.61 -2.11 10.44
CA VAL A 45 6.41 -1.48 9.12
C VAL A 45 6.50 -2.53 8.02
N ARG A 46 7.52 -3.39 8.08
CA ARG A 46 7.67 -4.49 7.12
C ARG A 46 6.43 -5.37 7.04
N ARG A 47 5.87 -5.77 8.19
CA ARG A 47 4.64 -6.60 8.24
C ARG A 47 3.44 -5.89 7.60
N VAL A 48 3.26 -4.60 7.84
CA VAL A 48 2.15 -3.85 7.24
C VAL A 48 2.33 -3.75 5.72
N VAL A 49 3.54 -3.46 5.23
CA VAL A 49 3.84 -3.42 3.79
C VAL A 49 3.65 -4.80 3.13
N GLU A 50 4.11 -5.86 3.79
CA GLU A 50 3.91 -7.25 3.34
C GLU A 50 2.41 -7.58 3.17
N GLU A 51 1.57 -7.13 4.11
CA GLU A 51 0.12 -7.31 4.04
C GLU A 51 -0.57 -6.45 2.98
N THR A 52 0.05 -5.35 2.54
CA THR A 52 -0.48 -4.50 1.45
C THR A 52 -0.30 -5.13 0.08
N LEU A 53 0.72 -5.99 -0.08
CA LEU A 53 1.03 -6.64 -1.35
C LEU A 53 -0.15 -7.43 -1.96
N PRO A 54 -0.28 -7.42 -3.30
CA PRO A 54 -1.22 -8.27 -4.01
C PRO A 54 -1.04 -9.75 -3.68
N LYS A 55 -2.11 -10.55 -3.80
CA LYS A 55 -2.04 -12.00 -3.52
C LYS A 55 -1.03 -12.73 -4.42
N MET A 56 -0.94 -12.32 -5.69
CA MET A 56 0.03 -12.90 -6.63
C MET A 56 1.46 -12.57 -6.22
N GLU A 57 1.68 -11.36 -5.73
CA GLU A 57 2.99 -10.92 -5.27
C GLU A 57 3.43 -11.68 -4.02
N ARG A 58 2.53 -11.81 -3.04
CA ARG A 58 2.79 -12.64 -1.85
C ARG A 58 3.10 -14.09 -2.22
N LYS A 59 2.44 -14.65 -3.23
CA LYS A 59 2.78 -16.00 -3.73
C LYS A 59 4.16 -16.04 -4.41
N ARG A 60 4.50 -15.05 -5.23
CA ARG A 60 5.82 -14.92 -5.89
C ARG A 60 6.94 -14.91 -4.86
N LEU A 61 6.73 -14.18 -3.77
CA LEU A 61 7.65 -14.08 -2.64
C LEU A 61 7.57 -15.28 -1.67
N GLN A 62 6.77 -16.31 -1.98
CA GLN A 62 6.55 -17.50 -1.14
C GLN A 62 5.96 -17.21 0.26
N ILE A 63 5.22 -16.10 0.36
CA ILE A 63 4.53 -15.62 1.56
C ILE A 63 3.09 -16.18 1.60
N GLU A 64 2.96 -17.50 1.59
CA GLU A 64 1.64 -18.14 1.57
C GLU A 64 0.85 -17.97 2.87
N ARG A 65 1.54 -17.71 3.97
CA ARG A 65 0.96 -17.60 5.32
C ARG A 65 0.67 -16.17 5.76
N ALA A 66 0.87 -15.17 4.88
CA ALA A 66 0.61 -13.78 5.26
C ALA A 66 -0.81 -13.67 5.85
N PRO A 67 -0.94 -13.21 7.11
CA PRO A 67 -2.23 -13.12 7.76
C PRO A 67 -3.17 -12.23 6.93
N GLY A 68 -4.49 -12.41 7.12
CA GLY A 68 -5.46 -11.50 6.54
C GLY A 68 -5.11 -10.05 6.90
N SER A 69 -5.52 -9.09 6.07
CA SER A 69 -5.12 -7.69 6.28
C SER A 69 -5.50 -7.18 7.67
N SER A 70 -4.49 -6.81 8.45
CA SER A 70 -4.64 -6.16 9.74
C SER A 70 -5.41 -4.84 9.61
N PRO A 71 -5.93 -4.26 10.71
CA PRO A 71 -6.53 -2.94 10.68
C PRO A 71 -5.60 -1.87 10.07
N ARG A 72 -4.30 -1.94 10.37
CA ARG A 72 -3.26 -1.06 9.81
C ARG A 72 -3.16 -1.21 8.29
N ALA A 73 -3.04 -2.44 7.78
CA ALA A 73 -2.96 -2.69 6.33
C ALA A 73 -4.26 -2.33 5.59
N LYS A 74 -5.43 -2.52 6.24
CA LYS A 74 -6.72 -2.09 5.68
C LYS A 74 -6.79 -0.58 5.49
N LEU A 75 -6.29 0.22 6.43
CA LEU A 75 -6.24 1.68 6.29
C LEU A 75 -5.42 2.08 5.05
N VAL A 76 -4.22 1.50 4.90
CA VAL A 76 -3.36 1.78 3.74
C VAL A 76 -4.08 1.43 2.43
N LYS A 77 -4.66 0.23 2.32
CA LYS A 77 -5.39 -0.20 1.12
C LYS A 77 -6.61 0.67 0.79
N LEU A 78 -7.33 1.14 1.80
CA LEU A 78 -8.49 2.01 1.60
C LEU A 78 -8.06 3.39 1.09
N ALA A 79 -7.01 3.96 1.69
CA ALA A 79 -6.49 5.25 1.25
C ALA A 79 -5.88 5.20 -0.15
N ASP A 80 -5.21 4.09 -0.49
CA ASP A 80 -4.69 3.84 -1.84
C ASP A 80 -5.84 3.79 -2.87
N LYS A 81 -6.85 2.96 -2.63
CA LYS A 81 -8.03 2.90 -3.51
C LYS A 81 -8.72 4.25 -3.67
N LEU A 82 -8.86 5.02 -2.58
CA LEU A 82 -9.44 6.34 -2.63
C LEU A 82 -8.59 7.31 -3.47
N TYR A 83 -7.27 7.24 -3.33
CA TYR A 83 -6.34 8.03 -4.14
C TYR A 83 -6.49 7.68 -5.63
N ASN A 84 -6.46 6.40 -5.97
CA ASN A 84 -6.57 5.92 -7.35
C ASN A 84 -7.91 6.28 -7.99
N LEU A 85 -9.03 6.16 -7.26
CA LEU A 85 -10.34 6.59 -7.76
C LEU A 85 -10.42 8.11 -7.98
N ARG A 86 -9.79 8.91 -7.12
CA ARG A 86 -9.72 10.37 -7.29
C ARG A 86 -8.84 10.76 -8.46
N ASP A 87 -7.76 10.01 -8.71
CA ASP A 87 -6.87 10.24 -9.85
C ASP A 87 -7.58 9.94 -11.18
N LEU A 88 -8.29 8.81 -11.27
CA LEU A 88 -9.13 8.43 -12.43
C LEU A 88 -10.21 9.48 -12.75
N ASN A 89 -10.78 10.12 -11.74
CA ASN A 89 -11.78 11.18 -11.93
C ASN A 89 -11.16 12.51 -12.40
N ARG A 90 -9.87 12.75 -12.11
CA ARG A 90 -9.16 13.97 -12.53
C ARG A 90 -8.63 13.86 -13.95
N CYS A 91 -8.13 12.69 -14.32
CA CYS A 91 -7.65 12.39 -15.66
C CYS A 91 -8.19 11.02 -16.06
N THR A 92 -9.00 10.97 -17.13
CA THR A 92 -9.29 9.70 -17.80
C THR A 92 -7.97 9.16 -18.34
N PRO A 93 -7.51 7.95 -17.96
CA PRO A 93 -6.27 7.40 -18.46
C PRO A 93 -6.29 7.30 -19.99
N GLU A 94 -5.19 7.70 -20.64
CA GLU A 94 -5.02 7.52 -22.08
C GLU A 94 -5.02 6.02 -22.40
N GLY A 95 -6.16 5.51 -22.87
CA GLY A 95 -6.36 4.10 -23.20
C GLY A 95 -7.66 3.47 -22.70
N THR A 96 -8.34 4.07 -21.71
CA THR A 96 -9.68 3.60 -21.30
C THR A 96 -10.74 4.24 -22.18
N ALA A 97 -10.91 3.74 -23.40
CA ALA A 97 -12.08 4.06 -24.21
C ALA A 97 -13.34 3.63 -23.44
N ARG A 98 -14.27 4.56 -23.20
CA ARG A 98 -15.60 4.23 -22.66
C ARG A 98 -16.26 3.19 -23.57
N PRO A 99 -16.68 2.01 -23.08
CA PRO A 99 -17.57 1.17 -23.86
C PRO A 99 -18.87 1.96 -24.10
N ARG A 100 -19.31 1.98 -25.36
CA ARG A 100 -20.57 2.60 -25.80
C ARG A 100 -21.77 1.86 -25.23
#